data_AF-A0A0D6MA60-F1
#
_entry.id   AF-A0A0D6MA60-F1
#
_cell.length_a   1.000
_cell.length_b   1.000
_cell.length_c   1.000
_cell.angle_alpha   90.00
_cell.angle_beta   90.00
_cell.angle_gamma   90.00
#
_symmetry.space_group_name_H-M   'P 1'
#
loop_
_entity.id
_entity.type
_entity.pdbx_description
1 polymer ?
#
loop_
_entity_poly.entity_id
_entity_poly.type
_entity_poly.pdbx_seq_one_letter_code
_entity_poly.pdbx_strand_id
1 'polypeptide(L)'
;MSLHDLVLTFLIFLATSLFLDHVGYLSTISEHSVEEATENSSLPVAQKSHFDEILYKITTNTLDTAPFITELLVPPFHDYWSVYVTSPAYNLSTCLVEKTMTTLRSAIMCYLSFHDEFIGNNRTISTETHNTRYCYEDNTFLNFTEAQASIVGNETLFSVVRHPIDRFLSGYVDKCVRYCEYGHNLNNYILVKYSPETEEIVRQLDAVFEKAGVPESYRGEIASETRKQKSNNSTAEMTYRKKVQRHLLSDEKTFRRLIQIYYYDFVLPCVKC
;
A
#
# COMPACT_ATOMS: atom_id res chain seq x y z
N MET A 1 -40.44 4.97 -46.58
CA MET A 1 -39.06 4.52 -46.85
C MET A 1 -39.14 3.39 -47.84
N SER A 2 -38.68 3.63 -49.07
CA SER A 2 -38.75 2.64 -50.14
C SER A 2 -37.59 1.65 -50.02
N LEU A 3 -37.74 0.45 -50.59
CA LEU A 3 -36.69 -0.57 -50.66
C LEU A 3 -35.40 -0.05 -51.33
N HIS A 4 -35.54 0.98 -52.17
CA HIS A 4 -34.43 1.66 -52.84
C HIS A 4 -33.58 2.50 -51.86
N ASP A 5 -34.20 3.07 -50.82
CA ASP A 5 -33.52 3.88 -49.80
C ASP A 5 -32.70 3.01 -48.85
N LEU A 6 -33.16 1.77 -48.61
CA LEU A 6 -32.48 0.79 -47.76
C LEU A 6 -31.23 0.19 -48.44
N VAL A 7 -31.30 -0.05 -49.75
CA VAL A 7 -30.15 -0.55 -50.54
C VAL A 7 -29.07 0.53 -50.67
N LEU A 8 -29.46 1.80 -50.83
CA LEU A 8 -28.51 2.91 -50.92
C LEU A 8 -27.78 3.15 -49.60
N THR A 9 -28.47 3.05 -48.46
CA THR A 9 -27.84 3.14 -47.13
C THR A 9 -26.92 1.96 -46.84
N PHE A 10 -27.27 0.75 -47.28
CA PHE A 10 -26.41 -0.44 -47.09
C PHE A 10 -25.12 -0.39 -47.94
N LEU A 11 -25.19 0.15 -49.16
CA LEU A 11 -24.02 0.32 -50.02
C LEU A 11 -23.06 1.43 -49.51
N ILE A 12 -23.59 2.49 -48.90
CA ILE A 12 -22.77 3.55 -48.28
C ILE A 12 -22.07 3.03 -47.01
N PHE A 13 -22.73 2.17 -46.22
CA PHE A 13 -22.10 1.53 -45.07
C PHE A 13 -20.98 0.55 -45.47
N LEU A 14 -21.17 -0.25 -46.52
CA LEU A 14 -20.14 -1.17 -47.02
C LEU A 14 -18.92 -0.43 -47.63
N ALA A 15 -19.15 0.69 -48.31
CA ALA A 15 -18.07 1.51 -48.90
C ALA A 15 -17.24 2.25 -47.83
N THR A 16 -17.82 2.57 -46.67
CA THR A 16 -17.10 3.23 -45.57
C THR A 16 -16.35 2.25 -44.68
N SER A 17 -16.82 1.00 -44.53
CA SER A 17 -16.07 -0.05 -43.85
C SER A 17 -14.83 -0.52 -44.64
N LEU A 18 -14.88 -0.53 -45.98
CA LEU A 18 -13.71 -0.89 -46.80
C LEU A 18 -12.66 0.24 -46.92
N PHE A 19 -13.01 1.48 -46.58
CA PHE A 19 -12.09 2.63 -46.61
C PHE A 19 -11.35 2.86 -45.28
N LEU A 20 -11.83 2.29 -44.17
CA LEU A 20 -11.14 2.36 -42.87
C LEU A 20 -10.07 1.27 -42.68
N ASP A 21 -10.11 0.19 -43.48
CA ASP A 21 -9.09 -0.86 -43.47
C ASP A 21 -7.86 -0.54 -44.35
N HIS A 22 -7.88 0.57 -45.11
CA HIS A 22 -6.79 0.94 -46.03
C HIS A 22 -5.97 2.17 -45.64
N VAL A 23 -6.24 2.84 -44.52
CA VAL A 23 -5.50 4.05 -44.09
C VAL A 23 -4.63 3.82 -42.84
N GLY A 24 -4.64 2.63 -42.24
CA GLY A 24 -3.79 2.29 -41.09
C GLY A 24 -2.44 1.64 -41.43
N TYR A 25 -2.15 1.35 -42.71
CA TYR A 25 -0.96 0.63 -43.14
C TYR A 25 0.04 1.59 -43.81
N LEU A 26 0.73 2.41 -43.02
CA LEU A 26 2.04 2.97 -43.40
C LEU A 26 2.80 3.45 -42.16
N SER A 27 3.37 2.52 -41.41
CA SER A 27 4.62 2.79 -40.70
C SER A 27 5.49 1.54 -40.77
N THR A 28 6.50 1.64 -41.63
CA THR A 28 7.67 0.78 -41.71
C THR A 28 8.37 0.69 -40.36
N ILE A 29 8.61 -0.51 -39.83
CA ILE A 29 9.85 -0.90 -39.14
C ILE A 29 10.05 -2.41 -39.32
N SER A 30 11.16 -2.71 -39.99
CA SER A 30 11.96 -3.95 -40.09
C SER A 30 11.45 -5.22 -39.41
N GLU A 31 11.34 -6.28 -40.22
CA GLU A 31 11.48 -7.67 -39.80
C GLU A 31 12.76 -7.84 -38.96
N HIS A 32 12.61 -8.40 -37.76
CA HIS A 32 13.66 -9.19 -37.14
C HIS A 32 13.01 -10.48 -36.66
N SER A 33 13.58 -11.60 -37.10
CA SER A 33 13.23 -12.98 -36.81
C SER A 33 12.84 -13.24 -35.36
N VAL A 34 11.69 -13.89 -35.17
CA VAL A 34 11.32 -14.59 -33.93
C VAL A 34 12.29 -15.75 -33.77
N GLU A 35 13.28 -15.59 -32.90
CA GLU A 35 14.11 -16.68 -32.41
C GLU A 35 13.40 -17.31 -31.21
N GLU A 36 13.12 -18.60 -31.32
CA GLU A 36 12.48 -19.42 -30.31
C GLU A 36 13.48 -19.58 -29.13
N ALA A 37 13.34 -18.75 -28.10
CA ALA A 37 14.19 -18.80 -26.92
C ALA A 37 13.73 -19.91 -25.97
N THR A 38 14.33 -21.10 -26.12
CA THR A 38 14.54 -22.01 -25.00
C THR A 38 15.51 -21.35 -24.02
N GLU A 39 14.99 -20.60 -23.05
CA GLU A 39 15.82 -19.87 -22.08
C GLU A 39 15.86 -20.60 -20.73
N ASN A 40 17.00 -21.24 -20.47
CA ASN A 40 17.35 -21.76 -19.15
C ASN A 40 17.39 -20.61 -18.15
N SER A 41 16.51 -20.70 -17.16
CA SER A 41 16.37 -19.82 -16.00
C SER A 41 17.68 -19.65 -15.23
N SER A 42 18.43 -18.61 -15.56
CA SER A 42 19.39 -17.96 -14.67
C SER A 42 19.29 -16.47 -14.92
N LEU A 43 19.16 -15.69 -13.85
CA LEU A 43 19.08 -14.23 -13.95
C LEU A 43 20.29 -13.75 -14.77
N PRO A 44 20.11 -12.94 -15.84
CA PRO A 44 21.20 -12.53 -16.71
C PRO A 44 22.36 -11.98 -15.89
N VAL A 45 23.59 -12.45 -16.15
CA VAL A 45 24.80 -12.14 -15.35
C VAL A 45 24.95 -10.65 -15.07
N ALA A 46 24.60 -9.79 -16.04
CA ALA A 46 24.64 -8.34 -15.93
C ALA A 46 23.64 -7.76 -14.91
N GLN A 47 22.47 -8.39 -14.75
CA GLN A 47 21.44 -7.96 -13.80
C GLN A 47 21.82 -8.39 -12.37
N LYS A 48 22.39 -9.60 -12.21
CA LYS A 48 22.94 -10.06 -10.94
C LYS A 48 24.10 -9.18 -10.46
N SER A 49 25.06 -8.86 -11.33
CA SER A 49 26.19 -7.99 -10.98
C SER A 49 25.77 -6.58 -10.59
N HIS A 50 24.72 -6.04 -11.22
CA HIS A 50 24.18 -4.73 -10.88
C HIS A 50 23.50 -4.73 -9.49
N PHE A 51 22.77 -5.77 -9.15
CA PHE A 51 22.17 -5.91 -7.82
C PHE A 51 23.23 -6.09 -6.72
N ASP A 52 24.27 -6.88 -6.98
CA ASP A 52 25.40 -7.05 -6.05
C ASP A 52 26.14 -5.72 -5.82
N GLU A 53 26.30 -4.91 -6.88
CA GLU A 53 26.88 -3.55 -6.80
C GLU A 53 26.00 -2.61 -5.96
N ILE A 54 24.67 -2.63 -6.16
CA ILE A 54 23.74 -1.83 -5.36
C ILE A 54 23.80 -2.25 -3.88
N LEU A 55 23.81 -3.56 -3.59
CA LEU A 55 23.86 -4.07 -2.22
C LEU A 55 25.16 -3.68 -1.52
N TYR A 56 26.29 -3.76 -2.23
CA TYR A 56 27.58 -3.27 -1.75
C TYR A 56 27.52 -1.76 -1.45
N LYS A 57 26.93 -0.97 -2.34
CA LYS A 57 26.76 0.48 -2.15
C LYS A 57 25.85 0.83 -0.97
N ILE A 58 24.79 0.05 -0.72
CA ILE A 58 23.91 0.22 0.44
C ILE A 58 24.67 -0.10 1.74
N THR A 59 25.31 -1.27 1.81
CA THR A 59 26.01 -1.75 3.02
C THR A 59 27.22 -0.90 3.40
N THR A 60 27.85 -0.25 2.41
CA THR A 60 28.96 0.70 2.62
C THR A 60 28.52 2.16 2.72
N ASN A 61 27.21 2.43 2.61
CA ASN A 61 26.64 3.79 2.60
C ASN A 61 27.22 4.70 1.49
N THR A 62 27.52 4.13 0.32
CA THR A 62 28.09 4.80 -0.86
C THR A 62 27.13 4.84 -2.05
N LEU A 63 25.86 4.46 -1.85
CA LEU A 63 24.84 4.53 -2.88
C LEU A 63 24.63 5.98 -3.32
N ASP A 64 24.84 6.24 -4.60
CA ASP A 64 24.46 7.52 -5.20
C ASP A 64 22.94 7.62 -5.21
N THR A 65 22.42 8.48 -4.34
CA THR A 65 20.98 8.69 -4.21
C THR A 65 20.48 9.80 -5.13
N ALA A 66 21.30 10.38 -6.01
CA ALA A 66 20.87 11.40 -6.95
C ALA A 66 19.58 10.96 -7.69
N PRO A 67 18.57 11.84 -7.82
CA PRO A 67 18.56 13.27 -7.51
C PRO A 67 18.33 13.62 -6.03
N PHE A 68 18.21 12.62 -5.16
CA PHE A 68 17.98 12.81 -3.74
C PHE A 68 19.30 13.12 -3.03
N ILE A 69 19.32 14.25 -2.32
CA ILE A 69 20.42 14.62 -1.42
C ILE A 69 20.29 13.71 -0.19
N THR A 70 21.27 12.85 0.07
CA THR A 70 21.24 11.84 1.16
C THR A 70 21.00 12.49 2.51
N GLU A 71 21.62 13.65 2.74
CA GLU A 71 21.47 14.49 3.92
C GLU A 71 20.06 15.09 4.05
N LEU A 72 19.22 14.98 3.01
CA LEU A 72 17.81 15.32 3.01
C LEU A 72 16.89 14.09 3.00
N LEU A 73 17.38 12.85 2.96
CA LEU A 73 16.51 11.69 3.08
C LEU A 73 15.93 11.60 4.50
N VAL A 74 14.68 11.21 4.65
CA VAL A 74 14.11 10.91 5.98
C VAL A 74 14.68 9.56 6.40
N PRO A 75 15.51 9.46 7.45
CA PRO A 75 15.93 8.16 7.93
C PRO A 75 14.71 7.38 8.44
N PRO A 76 14.71 6.04 8.37
CA PRO A 76 13.68 5.24 9.01
C PRO A 76 13.56 5.64 10.48
N PHE A 77 12.40 6.18 10.87
CA PHE A 77 12.19 6.70 12.23
C PHE A 77 11.94 5.58 13.25
N HIS A 78 11.28 4.50 12.80
CA HIS A 78 10.97 3.32 13.60
C HIS A 78 10.66 2.15 12.67
N ASP A 79 11.08 0.94 13.04
CA ASP A 79 10.71 -0.29 12.34
C ASP A 79 9.22 -0.55 12.56
N TYR A 80 8.41 -0.37 11.53
CA TYR A 80 6.96 -0.41 11.69
C TYR A 80 6.46 -1.86 11.81
N TRP A 81 6.23 -2.52 10.68
CA TRP A 81 5.83 -3.91 10.58
C TRP A 81 6.31 -4.46 9.25
N SER A 82 6.59 -5.76 9.22
CA SER A 82 7.03 -6.47 8.02
C SER A 82 6.07 -7.62 7.78
N VAL A 83 5.70 -7.84 6.52
CA VAL A 83 4.87 -8.97 6.10
C VAL A 83 5.69 -9.80 5.14
N TYR A 84 5.87 -11.08 5.46
CA TYR A 84 6.60 -12.04 4.65
C TYR A 84 5.62 -13.05 4.09
N VAL A 85 5.84 -13.47 2.84
CA VAL A 85 5.11 -14.59 2.24
C VAL A 85 6.12 -15.61 1.78
N THR A 86 5.86 -16.88 2.08
CA THR A 86 6.77 -17.98 1.76
C THR A 86 6.15 -18.97 0.79
N SER A 87 7.00 -19.71 0.10
CA SER A 87 6.67 -20.88 -0.71
C SER A 87 7.64 -22.00 -0.34
N PRO A 88 7.28 -22.80 0.67
CA PRO A 88 8.13 -23.88 1.18
C PRO A 88 8.51 -24.90 0.11
N ALA A 89 7.59 -25.23 -0.80
CA ALA A 89 7.85 -26.18 -1.88
C ALA A 89 8.99 -25.76 -2.82
N TYR A 90 9.29 -24.45 -2.89
CA TYR A 90 10.31 -23.89 -3.76
C TYR A 90 11.43 -23.16 -3.01
N ASN A 91 11.46 -23.25 -1.68
CA ASN A 91 12.41 -22.52 -0.83
C ASN A 91 12.45 -21.01 -1.12
N LEU A 92 11.29 -20.41 -1.43
CA LEU A 92 11.20 -18.99 -1.77
C LEU A 92 10.55 -18.20 -0.64
N SER A 93 11.08 -17.01 -0.38
CA SER A 93 10.50 -16.07 0.58
C SER A 93 10.59 -14.64 0.07
N THR A 94 9.56 -13.84 0.38
CA THR A 94 9.52 -12.44 -0.02
C THR A 94 8.89 -11.52 1.01
N CYS A 95 9.47 -10.33 1.18
CA CYS A 95 8.89 -9.27 1.99
C CYS A 95 7.92 -8.42 1.15
N LEU A 96 6.67 -8.31 1.59
CA LEU A 96 5.62 -7.52 0.95
C LEU A 96 5.73 -6.05 1.33
N VAL A 97 6.61 -5.34 0.65
CA VAL A 97 6.67 -3.88 0.74
C VAL A 97 5.39 -3.28 0.14
N GLU A 98 4.63 -2.53 0.95
CA GLU A 98 3.37 -1.93 0.51
C GLU A 98 3.48 -1.15 -0.81
N LYS A 99 2.44 -1.31 -1.65
CA LYS A 99 2.31 -0.71 -2.99
C LYS A 99 3.39 -1.11 -4.01
N THR A 100 4.04 -2.26 -3.79
CA THR A 100 4.96 -2.90 -4.74
C THR A 100 4.41 -4.25 -5.24
N MET A 101 3.25 -4.23 -5.90
CA MET A 101 2.66 -5.46 -6.47
C MET A 101 2.39 -6.55 -5.39
N THR A 102 2.03 -6.15 -4.17
CA THR A 102 1.92 -7.08 -3.02
C THR A 102 0.81 -8.13 -3.20
N THR A 103 -0.35 -7.75 -3.73
CA THR A 103 -1.46 -8.67 -4.01
C THR A 103 -1.08 -9.75 -5.01
N LEU A 104 -0.53 -9.33 -6.17
CA LEU A 104 -0.13 -10.24 -7.22
C LEU A 104 1.03 -11.16 -6.77
N ARG A 105 1.97 -10.63 -5.98
CA ARG A 105 3.06 -11.44 -5.42
C ARG A 105 2.53 -12.48 -4.43
N SER A 106 1.62 -12.08 -3.54
CA SER A 106 0.95 -13.01 -2.62
C SER A 106 0.19 -14.11 -3.38
N ALA A 107 -0.49 -13.75 -4.48
CA ALA A 107 -1.16 -14.71 -5.35
C ALA A 107 -0.20 -15.70 -6.01
N ILE A 108 0.94 -15.23 -6.53
CA ILE A 108 1.98 -16.09 -7.11
C ILE A 108 2.54 -17.05 -6.06
N MET A 109 2.89 -16.56 -4.87
CA MET A 109 3.43 -17.40 -3.81
C MET A 109 2.42 -18.44 -3.31
N CYS A 110 1.14 -18.07 -3.23
CA CYS A 110 0.03 -18.96 -2.92
C CYS A 110 -0.13 -20.05 -4.00
N TYR A 111 -0.14 -19.66 -5.28
CA TYR A 111 -0.15 -20.61 -6.40
C TYR A 111 1.02 -21.59 -6.39
N LEU A 112 2.22 -21.13 -6.02
CA LEU A 112 3.39 -22.01 -5.92
C LEU A 112 3.31 -22.96 -4.72
N SER A 113 2.74 -22.52 -3.60
CA SER A 113 2.69 -23.31 -2.37
C SER A 113 1.56 -24.33 -2.36
N PHE A 114 0.42 -23.98 -2.96
CA PHE A 114 -0.85 -24.72 -2.91
C PHE A 114 -1.47 -24.79 -4.30
N HIS A 115 -0.70 -25.29 -5.28
CA HIS A 115 -1.07 -25.24 -6.70
C HIS A 115 -2.42 -25.92 -6.98
N ASP A 116 -2.58 -27.17 -6.53
CA ASP A 116 -3.75 -27.98 -6.80
C ASP A 116 -5.00 -27.41 -6.11
N GLU A 117 -4.88 -26.93 -4.87
CA GLU A 117 -5.98 -26.28 -4.16
C GLU A 117 -6.35 -24.93 -4.79
N PHE A 118 -5.35 -24.15 -5.22
CA PHE A 118 -5.57 -22.86 -5.86
C PHE A 118 -6.34 -23.02 -7.18
N ILE A 119 -5.88 -23.92 -8.05
CA ILE A 119 -6.56 -24.22 -9.32
C ILE A 119 -7.91 -24.93 -9.07
N GLY A 120 -7.96 -25.88 -8.15
CA GLY A 120 -9.17 -26.63 -7.80
C GLY A 120 -10.30 -25.75 -7.27
N ASN A 121 -9.98 -24.61 -6.66
CA ASN A 121 -10.95 -23.60 -6.22
C ASN A 121 -11.23 -22.52 -7.28
N ASN A 122 -10.89 -22.77 -8.55
CA ASN A 122 -11.06 -21.84 -9.67
C ASN A 122 -10.43 -20.46 -9.42
N ARG A 123 -9.31 -20.41 -8.69
CA ARG A 123 -8.58 -19.18 -8.46
C ARG A 123 -7.68 -18.89 -9.65
N THR A 124 -7.49 -17.61 -9.95
CA THR A 124 -6.48 -17.18 -10.91
C THR A 124 -5.62 -16.09 -10.30
N ILE A 125 -4.33 -16.10 -10.63
CA ILE A 125 -3.35 -15.16 -10.09
C ILE A 125 -3.78 -13.70 -10.35
N SER A 126 -4.35 -13.42 -11.52
CA SER A 126 -4.74 -12.07 -11.95
C SER A 126 -6.02 -11.54 -11.29
N THR A 127 -6.88 -12.42 -10.76
CA THR A 127 -8.16 -12.04 -10.14
C THR A 127 -8.08 -11.95 -8.61
N GLU A 128 -6.95 -12.33 -8.00
CA GLU A 128 -6.76 -12.15 -6.56
C GLU A 128 -6.83 -10.67 -6.17
N THR A 129 -7.55 -10.39 -5.09
CA THR A 129 -7.64 -9.04 -4.52
C THR A 129 -7.08 -9.02 -3.11
N HIS A 130 -6.74 -7.84 -2.59
CA HIS A 130 -6.22 -7.71 -1.22
C HIS A 130 -7.15 -8.35 -0.17
N ASN A 131 -8.47 -8.27 -0.37
CA ASN A 131 -9.48 -8.74 0.59
C ASN A 131 -9.86 -10.21 0.41
N THR A 132 -9.50 -10.82 -0.72
CA THR A 132 -9.95 -12.18 -1.07
C THR A 132 -8.80 -13.16 -1.21
N ARG A 133 -7.59 -12.83 -0.73
CA ARG A 133 -6.39 -13.67 -0.86
C ARG A 133 -6.64 -15.08 -0.32
N TYR A 134 -6.48 -16.08 -1.19
CA TYR A 134 -6.81 -17.47 -0.86
C TYR A 134 -5.93 -18.04 0.29
N CYS A 135 -4.60 -17.95 0.17
CA CYS A 135 -3.67 -18.55 1.15
C CYS A 135 -3.19 -17.58 2.25
N TYR A 136 -3.92 -16.49 2.52
CA TYR A 136 -3.41 -15.42 3.38
C TYR A 136 -2.99 -15.93 4.78
N GLU A 137 -3.77 -16.82 5.38
CA GLU A 137 -3.50 -17.36 6.72
C GLU A 137 -2.46 -18.50 6.71
N ASP A 138 -2.15 -19.08 5.55
CA ASP A 138 -1.36 -20.30 5.46
C ASP A 138 0.14 -20.04 5.23
N ASN A 139 0.47 -19.02 4.43
CA ASN A 139 1.85 -18.74 4.03
C ASN A 139 2.30 -17.29 4.27
N THR A 140 1.57 -16.54 5.10
CA THR A 140 1.94 -15.17 5.47
C THR A 140 2.42 -15.11 6.91
N PHE A 141 3.51 -14.39 7.14
CA PHE A 141 4.17 -14.26 8.44
C PHE A 141 4.42 -12.78 8.75
N LEU A 142 4.27 -12.39 10.01
CA LEU A 142 4.59 -11.03 10.48
C LEU A 142 6.03 -10.91 11.00
N ASN A 143 6.74 -12.04 11.09
CA ASN A 143 8.08 -12.13 11.62
C ASN A 143 9.00 -12.85 10.64
N PHE A 144 10.19 -12.30 10.42
CA PHE A 144 11.20 -12.89 9.53
C PHE A 144 11.67 -14.27 10.02
N THR A 145 11.89 -14.44 11.32
CA THR A 145 12.35 -15.71 11.90
C THR A 145 11.32 -16.82 11.73
N GLU A 146 10.03 -16.49 11.86
CA GLU A 146 8.94 -17.46 11.62
C GLU A 146 8.84 -17.83 10.13
N ALA A 147 8.95 -16.83 9.24
CA ALA A 147 8.98 -17.06 7.81
C ALA A 147 10.16 -17.98 7.42
N GLN A 148 11.36 -17.69 7.94
CA GLN A 148 12.56 -18.48 7.69
C GLN A 148 12.43 -19.90 8.23
N ALA A 149 11.82 -20.08 9.40
CA ALA A 149 11.58 -21.40 9.99
C ALA A 149 10.58 -22.25 9.18
N SER A 150 9.75 -21.64 8.33
CA SER A 150 8.82 -22.35 7.45
C SER A 150 9.50 -23.00 6.22
N ILE A 151 10.76 -22.63 5.93
CA ILE A 151 11.53 -23.11 4.78
C ILE A 151 12.55 -24.16 5.24
N VAL A 152 12.65 -25.27 4.50
CA VAL A 152 13.67 -26.30 4.75
C VAL A 152 14.72 -26.27 3.64
N GLY A 153 15.94 -25.87 3.97
CA GLY A 153 17.07 -25.88 3.06
C GLY A 153 17.57 -24.48 2.71
N ASN A 154 18.12 -24.33 1.50
CA ASN A 154 18.70 -23.07 1.07
C ASN A 154 17.60 -22.12 0.55
N GLU A 155 17.26 -21.12 1.35
CA GLU A 155 16.21 -20.16 1.07
C GLU A 155 16.67 -19.10 0.06
N THR A 156 15.86 -18.86 -0.97
CA THR A 156 16.02 -17.71 -1.86
C THR A 156 15.07 -16.59 -1.44
N LEU A 157 15.67 -15.51 -0.96
CA LEU A 157 14.97 -14.29 -0.56
C LEU A 157 14.92 -13.31 -1.71
N PHE A 158 13.73 -12.77 -2.01
CA PHE A 158 13.59 -11.69 -2.97
C PHE A 158 12.63 -10.61 -2.48
N SER A 159 12.80 -9.39 -2.99
CA SER A 159 11.87 -8.30 -2.77
C SER A 159 11.68 -7.52 -4.06
N VAL A 160 10.50 -6.94 -4.22
CA VAL A 160 10.20 -6.06 -5.35
C VAL A 160 10.30 -4.62 -4.87
N VAL A 161 11.19 -3.87 -5.49
CA VAL A 161 11.28 -2.42 -5.32
C VAL A 161 10.53 -1.72 -6.45
N ARG A 162 10.09 -0.49 -6.19
CA ARG A 162 9.37 0.35 -7.17
C ARG A 162 9.94 1.76 -7.11
N HIS A 163 9.88 2.47 -8.24
CA HIS A 163 10.27 3.88 -8.30
C HIS A 163 9.55 4.69 -7.20
N PRO A 164 10.26 5.53 -6.42
CA PRO A 164 9.69 6.21 -5.26
C PRO A 164 8.46 7.07 -5.59
N ILE A 165 8.48 7.77 -6.72
CA ILE A 165 7.35 8.62 -7.16
C ILE A 165 6.11 7.76 -7.42
N ASP A 166 6.26 6.65 -8.16
CA ASP A 166 5.12 5.79 -8.50
C ASP A 166 4.55 5.09 -7.27
N ARG A 167 5.43 4.68 -6.35
CA ARG A 167 5.04 4.12 -5.06
C ARG A 167 4.26 5.15 -4.24
N PHE A 168 4.75 6.39 -4.16
CA PHE A 168 4.07 7.50 -3.49
C PHE A 168 2.70 7.76 -4.10
N LEU A 169 2.61 7.96 -5.42
CA LEU A 169 1.35 8.23 -6.11
C LEU A 169 0.33 7.09 -5.90
N SER A 170 0.79 5.85 -6.00
CA SER A 170 -0.08 4.68 -5.78
C SER A 170 -0.58 4.60 -4.33
N GLY A 171 0.26 4.90 -3.35
CA GLY A 171 -0.13 4.97 -1.95
C GLY A 171 -1.07 6.16 -1.67
N TYR A 172 -0.75 7.33 -2.20
CA TYR A 172 -1.49 8.57 -2.02
C TYR A 172 -2.90 8.47 -2.62
N VAL A 173 -3.03 7.98 -3.86
CA VAL A 173 -4.35 7.82 -4.49
C VAL A 173 -5.19 6.79 -3.75
N ASP A 174 -4.58 5.65 -3.37
CA ASP A 174 -5.27 4.60 -2.63
C ASP A 174 -5.76 5.10 -1.27
N LYS A 175 -4.90 5.72 -0.47
CA LYS A 175 -5.21 6.06 0.93
C LYS A 175 -5.88 7.43 1.08
N CYS A 176 -5.46 8.42 0.31
CA CYS A 176 -5.81 9.84 0.55
C CYS A 176 -6.83 10.40 -0.43
N VAL A 177 -6.93 9.86 -1.65
CA VAL A 177 -7.86 10.38 -2.67
C VAL A 177 -9.16 9.58 -2.67
N ARG A 178 -9.06 8.25 -2.68
CA ARG A 178 -10.24 7.37 -2.80
C ARG A 178 -11.17 7.41 -1.58
N TYR A 179 -10.66 7.74 -0.39
CA TYR A 179 -11.40 7.58 0.87
C TYR A 179 -11.62 8.90 1.66
N CYS A 180 -11.42 10.09 1.08
CA CYS A 180 -11.55 11.37 1.83
C CYS A 180 -12.99 11.88 1.96
N GLU A 181 -13.92 11.03 2.40
CA GLU A 181 -15.33 11.40 2.65
C GLU A 181 -15.48 12.43 3.78
N TYR A 182 -14.59 12.38 4.76
CA TYR A 182 -14.66 13.25 5.93
C TYR A 182 -14.52 14.73 5.58
N GLY A 183 -13.57 15.10 4.71
CA GLY A 183 -13.39 16.50 4.31
C GLY A 183 -14.55 17.05 3.48
N HIS A 184 -15.15 16.22 2.62
CA HIS A 184 -16.37 16.60 1.88
C HIS A 184 -17.54 16.90 2.82
N ASN A 185 -17.58 16.25 3.98
CA ASN A 185 -18.65 16.38 4.96
C ASN A 185 -18.26 17.19 6.20
N LEU A 186 -17.10 17.86 6.20
CA LEU A 186 -16.53 18.49 7.41
C LEU A 186 -17.52 19.43 8.13
N ASN A 187 -18.27 20.22 7.36
CA ASN A 187 -19.27 21.16 7.90
C ASN A 187 -20.45 20.47 8.61
N ASN A 188 -20.61 19.15 8.42
CA ASN A 188 -21.64 18.35 9.09
C ASN A 188 -21.16 17.79 10.44
N TYR A 189 -19.87 17.91 10.79
CA TYR A 189 -19.31 17.38 12.03
C TYR A 189 -19.23 18.43 13.14
N ILE A 190 -19.41 17.98 14.38
CA ILE A 190 -19.03 18.73 15.58
C ILE A 190 -17.62 18.28 15.96
N LEU A 191 -16.66 19.21 15.91
CA LEU A 191 -15.27 18.89 16.22
C LEU A 191 -15.06 18.84 17.73
N VAL A 192 -14.69 17.67 18.24
CA VAL A 192 -14.27 17.47 19.64
C VAL A 192 -12.75 17.51 19.67
N LYS A 193 -12.18 18.49 20.36
CA LYS A 193 -10.74 18.66 20.50
C LYS A 193 -10.22 17.69 21.56
N TYR A 194 -9.31 16.80 21.17
CA TYR A 194 -8.63 15.94 22.12
C TYR A 194 -7.86 16.76 23.16
N SER A 195 -8.04 16.43 24.44
CA SER A 195 -7.35 17.04 25.57
C SER A 195 -6.78 15.94 26.48
N PRO A 196 -5.55 16.09 27.00
CA PRO A 196 -5.04 15.18 28.03
C PRO A 196 -5.81 15.29 29.36
N GLU A 197 -6.56 16.37 29.54
CA GLU A 197 -7.45 16.60 30.67
C GLU A 197 -8.78 15.89 30.43
N THR A 198 -9.04 14.85 31.23
CA THR A 198 -10.20 13.96 31.06
C THR A 198 -11.51 14.70 31.19
N GLU A 199 -11.61 15.65 32.13
CA GLU A 199 -12.83 16.43 32.32
C GLU A 199 -13.18 17.27 31.10
N GLU A 200 -12.17 17.79 30.38
CA GLU A 200 -12.42 18.58 29.18
C GLU A 200 -12.92 17.71 28.00
N ILE A 201 -12.46 16.46 27.91
CA ILE A 201 -13.01 15.48 26.95
C ILE A 201 -14.43 15.10 27.32
N VAL A 202 -14.68 14.77 28.59
CA VAL A 202 -16.01 14.42 29.08
C VAL A 202 -17.00 15.55 28.80
N ARG A 203 -16.63 16.79 29.11
CA ARG A 203 -17.47 17.97 28.87
C ARG A 203 -17.80 18.17 27.39
N GLN A 204 -16.81 18.05 26.50
CA GLN A 204 -17.03 18.20 25.07
C GLN A 204 -17.92 17.10 24.50
N LEU A 205 -17.69 15.84 24.89
CA LEU A 205 -18.51 14.70 24.45
C LEU A 205 -19.95 14.81 24.97
N ASP A 206 -20.12 15.19 26.23
CA ASP A 206 -21.44 15.38 26.84
C ASP A 206 -22.28 16.41 26.06
N ALA A 207 -21.67 17.53 25.67
CA ALA A 207 -22.33 18.55 24.85
C ALA A 207 -22.74 18.02 23.46
N VAL A 208 -21.94 17.15 22.84
CA VAL A 208 -22.31 16.49 21.57
C VAL A 208 -23.52 15.57 21.77
N PHE A 209 -23.50 14.75 22.82
CA PHE A 209 -24.56 13.78 23.08
C PHE A 209 -25.86 14.44 23.54
N GLU A 210 -25.78 15.49 24.34
CA GLU A 210 -26.93 16.30 24.73
C GLU A 210 -27.59 16.92 23.50
N LYS A 211 -26.81 17.52 22.60
CA LYS A 211 -27.32 18.07 21.33
C LYS A 211 -27.97 17.01 20.45
N ALA A 212 -27.48 15.77 20.50
CA ALA A 212 -28.06 14.64 19.79
C ALA A 212 -29.31 14.05 20.47
N GLY A 213 -29.71 14.55 21.65
CA GLY A 213 -30.88 14.09 22.40
C GLY A 213 -30.63 12.81 23.21
N VAL A 214 -29.37 12.48 23.51
CA VAL A 214 -29.05 11.31 24.33
C VAL A 214 -29.49 11.54 25.78
N PRO A 215 -30.24 10.60 26.40
CA PRO A 215 -30.72 10.72 27.78
C PRO A 215 -29.59 11.00 28.79
N GLU A 216 -29.87 11.81 29.79
CA GLU A 216 -28.92 12.17 30.86
C GLU A 216 -28.37 10.94 31.59
N SER A 217 -29.19 9.90 31.79
CA SER A 217 -28.75 8.64 32.41
C SER A 217 -27.59 8.00 31.64
N TYR A 218 -27.67 7.95 30.31
CA TYR A 218 -26.63 7.35 29.46
C TYR A 218 -25.40 8.24 29.39
N ARG A 219 -25.59 9.56 29.29
CA ARG A 219 -24.48 10.52 29.30
C ARG A 219 -23.72 10.49 30.63
N GLY A 220 -24.43 10.39 31.75
CA GLY A 220 -23.84 10.24 33.08
C GLY A 220 -23.04 8.95 33.24
N GLU A 221 -23.54 7.83 32.69
CA GLU A 221 -22.80 6.57 32.65
C GLU A 221 -21.53 6.67 31.81
N ILE A 222 -21.62 7.18 30.57
CA ILE A 222 -20.48 7.39 29.67
C ILE A 222 -19.42 8.29 30.34
N ALA A 223 -19.84 9.39 30.97
CA ALA A 223 -18.96 10.30 31.68
C ALA A 223 -18.25 9.61 32.86
N SER A 224 -18.93 8.70 33.57
CA SER A 224 -18.34 7.91 34.66
C SER A 224 -17.29 6.92 34.13
N GLU A 225 -17.61 6.18 33.08
CA GLU A 225 -16.71 5.18 32.48
C GLU A 225 -15.48 5.82 31.83
N THR A 226 -15.66 6.95 31.14
CA THR A 226 -14.55 7.69 30.50
C THR A 226 -13.50 8.14 31.54
N ARG A 227 -13.95 8.51 32.76
CA ARG A 227 -13.05 8.87 33.86
C ARG A 227 -12.24 7.68 34.38
N LYS A 228 -12.80 6.47 34.34
CA LYS A 228 -12.16 5.24 34.81
C LYS A 228 -11.10 4.70 33.82
N GLN A 229 -11.27 4.94 32.52
CA GLN A 229 -10.45 4.38 31.44
C GLN A 229 -8.96 4.79 31.49
N LYS A 230 -8.58 5.85 32.23
CA LYS A 230 -7.20 6.34 32.32
C LYS A 230 -6.18 5.31 32.84
N SER A 231 -6.63 4.18 33.41
CA SER A 231 -5.79 3.26 34.19
C SER A 231 -5.20 2.05 33.46
N ASN A 232 -5.77 1.55 32.34
CA ASN A 232 -5.42 0.18 31.89
C ASN A 232 -4.54 0.05 30.63
N ASN A 233 -4.55 0.99 29.67
CA ASN A 233 -3.84 0.82 28.37
C ASN A 233 -3.09 2.09 27.88
N SER A 234 -2.85 3.07 28.74
CA SER A 234 -2.20 4.32 28.32
C SER A 234 -0.68 4.14 28.13
N THR A 235 -0.19 4.34 26.90
CA THR A 235 1.25 4.39 26.62
C THR A 235 1.90 5.73 27.05
N ALA A 236 1.09 6.69 27.54
CA ALA A 236 1.53 8.05 27.84
C ALA A 236 2.69 8.10 28.86
N GLU A 237 2.69 7.20 29.84
CA GLU A 237 3.71 7.12 30.89
C GLU A 237 4.87 6.16 30.57
N MET A 238 4.83 5.45 29.44
CA MET A 238 5.87 4.49 29.10
C MET A 238 7.22 5.20 28.86
N THR A 239 8.26 4.70 29.53
CA THR A 239 9.64 5.18 29.36
C THR A 239 10.10 5.13 27.91
N TYR A 240 9.63 4.13 27.16
CA TYR A 240 9.86 3.99 25.73
C TYR A 240 9.28 5.16 24.92
N ARG A 241 8.02 5.55 25.17
CA ARG A 241 7.40 6.71 24.53
C ARG A 241 8.18 7.99 24.82
N LYS A 242 8.59 8.20 26.08
CA LYS A 242 9.41 9.36 26.48
C LYS A 242 10.76 9.38 25.75
N LYS A 243 11.35 8.21 25.46
CA LYS A 243 12.60 8.09 24.68
C LYS A 243 12.38 8.48 23.21
N VAL A 244 11.34 7.94 22.57
CA VAL A 244 10.98 8.25 21.18
C VAL A 244 10.65 9.74 21.03
N GLN A 245 9.86 10.30 21.95
CA GLN A 245 9.52 11.73 21.95
C GLN A 245 10.77 12.61 22.09
N ARG A 246 11.70 12.29 22.99
CA ARG A 246 12.96 13.04 23.13
C ARG A 246 13.78 13.01 21.84
N HIS A 247 13.89 11.84 21.22
CA HIS A 247 14.63 11.70 19.97
C HIS A 247 14.00 12.52 18.84
N LEU A 248 12.68 12.42 18.69
CA LEU A 248 11.91 13.18 17.71
C LEU A 248 12.06 14.70 17.87
N LEU A 249 11.99 15.20 19.10
CA LEU A 249 12.11 16.63 19.38
C LEU A 249 13.56 17.15 19.27
N SER A 250 14.56 16.27 19.38
CA SER A 250 15.97 16.64 19.25
C SER A 250 16.46 16.71 17.80
N ASP A 251 15.78 16.04 16.86
CA ASP A 251 16.15 16.05 15.44
C ASP A 251 15.28 17.06 14.67
N GLU A 252 15.83 18.26 14.40
CA GLU A 252 15.11 19.38 13.77
C GLU A 252 14.46 18.98 12.44
N LYS A 253 15.18 18.17 11.64
CA LYS A 253 14.74 17.76 10.30
C LYS A 253 13.54 16.82 10.37
N THR A 254 13.59 15.81 11.24
CA THR A 254 12.48 14.88 11.47
C THR A 254 11.31 15.60 12.10
N PHE A 255 11.54 16.45 13.10
CA PHE A 255 10.50 17.28 13.71
C PHE A 255 9.78 18.15 12.68
N ARG A 256 10.53 18.92 11.86
CA ARG A 256 9.96 19.79 10.85
C ARG A 256 9.10 19.03 9.84
N ARG A 257 9.56 17.85 9.40
CA ARG A 257 8.81 17.00 8.47
C ARG A 257 7.57 16.40 9.10
N LEU A 258 7.66 15.98 10.36
CA LEU A 258 6.51 15.52 11.12
C LEU A 258 5.45 16.62 11.20
N ILE A 259 5.85 17.85 11.55
CA ILE A 259 4.91 18.98 11.55
C ILE A 259 4.33 19.21 10.15
N GLN A 260 5.11 19.12 9.07
CA GLN A 260 4.58 19.26 7.70
C GLN A 260 3.57 18.16 7.32
N ILE A 261 3.76 16.93 7.81
CA ILE A 261 2.83 15.81 7.60
C ILE A 261 1.53 16.06 8.39
N TYR A 262 1.65 16.38 9.68
CA TYR A 262 0.50 16.47 10.61
C TYR A 262 -0.12 17.88 10.71
N TYR A 263 0.43 18.90 10.04
CA TYR A 263 -0.07 20.28 10.15
C TYR A 263 -1.55 20.38 9.78
N TYR A 264 -1.97 19.64 8.75
CA TYR A 264 -3.34 19.68 8.28
C TYR A 264 -4.31 18.89 9.17
N ASP A 265 -3.85 17.96 10.01
CA ASP A 265 -4.71 17.37 11.07
C ASP A 265 -5.25 18.46 12.02
N PHE A 266 -4.55 19.60 12.14
CA PHE A 266 -4.99 20.75 12.93
C PHE A 266 -5.91 21.72 12.18
N VAL A 267 -5.91 21.71 10.83
CA VAL A 267 -6.55 22.75 10.00
C VAL A 267 -7.72 22.21 9.16
N LEU A 268 -7.62 20.99 8.64
CA LEU A 268 -8.60 20.32 7.80
C LEU A 268 -8.55 18.82 8.11
N PRO A 269 -9.47 18.27 8.91
CA PRO A 269 -9.39 16.87 9.33
C PRO A 269 -9.84 15.90 8.22
N CYS A 270 -9.68 16.24 6.94
CA CYS A 270 -9.60 15.20 5.93
C CYS A 270 -8.34 14.42 6.27
N VAL A 271 -8.48 13.25 6.90
CA VAL A 271 -7.37 12.34 7.16
C VAL A 271 -6.56 12.25 5.87
N LYS A 272 -5.36 12.80 5.85
CA LYS A 272 -4.44 12.62 4.73
C LYS A 272 -3.08 12.20 5.26
N CYS A 273 -2.62 11.07 4.73
CA CYS A 273 -1.25 10.61 4.80
C CYS A 273 -0.29 11.62 4.19
#